data_AF-A0A3D0SRV3-F1
#
_entry.id   AF-A0A3D0SRV3-F1
#
_cell.length_a   1.000
_cell.length_b   1.000
_cell.length_c   1.000
_cell.angle_alpha   90.00
_cell.angle_beta   90.00
_cell.angle_gamma   90.00
#
_symmetry.space_group_name_H-M   'P 1'
#
loop_
_entity.id
_entity.type
_entity.pdbx_description
1 polymer ?
#
loop_
_entity_poly.entity_id
_entity_poly.type
_entity_poly.pdbx_seq_one_letter_code
_entity_poly.pdbx_strand_id
1 'polypeptide(L)'
;MVKFIEWSNALSVGIEEIDAQHKVLVDLLNQVHEAIQQRQGIEAANKIVEQLGEYTRIHFAVEESLMRILHYPEYERHKEEHDRLIEQLNAFRAKLEAGKGSMSFELAHFLKVWLTRHIMEGDKRYSSYFLEQGIRPELSKKSWVQKLWHSFGRG
;
A
#
# COMPACT_ATOMS: atom_id res chain seq x y z
N MET A 1 10.65 15.62 12.64
CA MET A 1 11.35 14.58 11.86
C MET A 1 10.81 14.60 10.45
N VAL A 2 11.67 14.41 9.45
CA VAL A 2 11.27 14.29 8.03
C VAL A 2 10.64 12.91 7.84
N LYS A 3 9.47 12.82 7.19
CA LYS A 3 8.82 11.53 6.91
C LYS A 3 9.63 10.77 5.86
N PHE A 4 9.63 9.45 5.95
CA PHE A 4 10.30 8.59 4.97
C PHE A 4 9.65 8.69 3.59
N ILE A 5 8.32 8.80 3.57
CA ILE A 5 7.49 9.10 2.40
C ILE A 5 6.54 10.22 2.78
N GLU A 6 6.60 11.31 2.03
CA GLU A 6 5.65 12.42 2.14
C GLU A 6 4.56 12.26 1.08
N TRP A 7 3.30 12.27 1.52
CA TRP A 7 2.18 12.28 0.59
C TRP A 7 2.21 13.56 -0.25
N SER A 8 2.00 13.41 -1.56
CA SER A 8 1.88 14.53 -2.49
C SER A 8 0.90 14.17 -3.62
N ASN A 9 0.50 15.18 -4.40
CA ASN A 9 -0.37 14.95 -5.58
C ASN A 9 0.27 14.03 -6.64
N ALA A 10 1.60 13.81 -6.58
CA ALA A 10 2.25 12.83 -7.42
C ALA A 10 1.78 11.39 -7.10
N LEU A 11 1.33 11.11 -5.87
CA LEU A 11 0.83 9.81 -5.42
C LEU A 11 -0.71 9.71 -5.44
N SER A 12 -1.40 10.75 -5.89
CA SER A 12 -2.86 10.74 -6.04
C SER A 12 -3.25 10.19 -7.40
N VAL A 13 -4.20 9.27 -7.43
CA VAL A 13 -4.86 8.75 -8.64
C VAL A 13 -6.17 9.49 -8.94
N GLY A 14 -6.54 10.47 -8.10
CA GLY A 14 -7.75 11.27 -8.29
C GLY A 14 -9.06 10.53 -7.98
N ILE A 15 -8.99 9.38 -7.31
CA ILE A 15 -10.15 8.61 -6.84
C ILE A 15 -10.05 8.56 -5.31
N GLU A 16 -10.95 9.25 -4.61
CA GLU A 16 -10.81 9.53 -3.17
C GLU A 16 -10.62 8.27 -2.31
N GLU A 17 -11.34 7.18 -2.62
CA GLU A 17 -11.24 5.93 -1.85
C GLU A 17 -9.90 5.21 -2.08
N ILE A 18 -9.34 5.29 -3.28
CA ILE A 18 -8.03 4.70 -3.58
C ILE A 18 -6.93 5.56 -2.95
N ASP A 19 -7.02 6.89 -3.09
CA ASP A 19 -6.10 7.81 -2.45
C ASP A 19 -6.09 7.66 -0.91
N ALA A 20 -7.25 7.36 -0.31
CA ALA A 20 -7.33 7.05 1.11
C ALA A 20 -6.56 5.77 1.47
N GLN A 21 -6.60 4.74 0.62
CA GLN A 21 -5.84 3.50 0.82
C GLN A 21 -4.34 3.71 0.64
N HIS A 22 -3.92 4.45 -0.39
CA HIS A 22 -2.51 4.77 -0.60
C HIS A 22 -1.92 5.55 0.58
N LYS A 23 -2.68 6.49 1.17
CA LYS A 23 -2.23 7.22 2.37
C LYS A 23 -1.99 6.28 3.55
N VAL A 24 -2.83 5.26 3.74
CA VAL A 24 -2.62 4.26 4.78
C VAL A 24 -1.36 3.43 4.53
N LEU A 25 -1.12 3.00 3.29
CA LEU A 25 0.12 2.30 2.91
C LEU A 25 1.37 3.16 3.16
N VAL A 26 1.30 4.45 2.80
CA VAL A 26 2.36 5.43 3.07
C VAL A 26 2.62 5.59 4.56
N ASP A 27 1.56 5.68 5.38
CA ASP A 27 1.68 5.78 6.84
C ASP A 27 2.27 4.51 7.47
N LEU A 28 1.87 3.33 7.00
CA LEU A 28 2.44 2.04 7.42
C LEU A 28 3.94 1.95 7.08
N LEU A 29 4.35 2.36 5.88
CA LEU A 29 5.77 2.38 5.50
C LEU A 29 6.57 3.40 6.31
N ASN A 30 5.98 4.54 6.65
CA ASN A 30 6.60 5.49 7.56
C ASN A 30 6.83 4.88 8.95
N GLN A 31 5.87 4.10 9.47
CA GLN A 31 6.01 3.37 10.75
C GLN A 31 7.10 2.28 10.68
N VAL A 32 7.18 1.53 9.58
CA VAL A 32 8.28 0.57 9.35
C VAL A 32 9.63 1.27 9.44
N HIS A 33 9.79 2.39 8.74
CA HIS A 33 11.03 3.14 8.75
C HIS A 33 11.37 3.72 10.12
N GLU A 34 10.38 4.24 10.85
CA GLU A 34 10.57 4.76 12.21
C GLU A 34 10.99 3.65 13.18
N ALA A 35 10.37 2.47 13.11
CA ALA A 35 10.74 1.32 13.92
C ALA A 35 12.20 0.88 13.69
N ILE A 36 12.67 0.93 12.43
CA ILE A 36 14.08 0.69 12.09
C ILE A 36 14.99 1.76 12.71
N GLN A 37 14.63 3.05 12.55
CA GLN A 37 15.44 4.17 13.08
C GLN A 37 15.58 4.13 14.60
N GLN A 38 14.49 3.79 15.30
CA GLN A 38 14.44 3.71 16.75
C GLN A 38 15.02 2.39 17.30
N ARG A 39 15.46 1.46 16.43
CA ARG A 39 15.92 0.11 16.80
C ARG A 39 14.89 -0.59 17.70
N GLN A 40 13.61 -0.46 17.36
CA GLN A 40 12.55 -1.13 18.09
C GLN A 40 12.77 -2.66 18.06
N GLY A 41 12.30 -3.33 19.11
CA GLY A 41 12.42 -4.79 19.22
C GLY A 41 11.75 -5.52 18.05
N ILE A 42 12.21 -6.75 17.79
CA ILE A 42 11.75 -7.56 16.66
C ILE A 42 10.23 -7.81 16.66
N GLU A 43 9.61 -7.89 17.84
CA GLU A 43 8.15 -8.06 17.98
C GLU A 43 7.36 -6.86 17.43
N ALA A 44 7.78 -5.63 17.75
CA ALA A 44 7.15 -4.41 17.24
C ALA A 44 7.32 -4.31 15.72
N ALA A 45 8.51 -4.65 15.23
CA ALA A 45 8.82 -4.69 13.81
C ALA A 45 7.93 -5.70 13.06
N ASN A 46 7.80 -6.92 13.58
CA ASN A 46 6.99 -7.98 12.97
C ASN A 46 5.51 -7.57 12.88
N LYS A 47 4.97 -6.94 13.93
CA LYS A 47 3.58 -6.47 13.95
C LYS A 47 3.30 -5.45 12.85
N ILE A 48 4.20 -4.47 12.65
CA ILE A 48 4.03 -3.45 11.61
C ILE A 48 4.13 -4.07 10.20
N VAL A 49 5.08 -5.00 9.99
CA VAL A 49 5.23 -5.71 8.70
C VAL A 49 4.02 -6.59 8.39
N GLU A 50 3.45 -7.24 9.40
CA GLU A 50 2.22 -8.02 9.26
C GLU A 50 1.03 -7.13 8.85
N GLN A 51 0.84 -6.00 9.54
CA GLN A 51 -0.18 -5.02 9.21
C GLN A 51 0.00 -4.46 7.80
N LEU A 52 1.23 -4.15 7.39
CA LEU A 52 1.55 -3.71 6.04
C LEU A 52 1.16 -4.77 5.01
N GLY A 53 1.56 -6.03 5.23
CA GLY A 53 1.25 -7.12 4.31
C GLY A 53 -0.25 -7.40 4.21
N GLU A 54 -0.98 -7.38 5.32
CA GLU A 54 -2.44 -7.52 5.32
C GLU A 54 -3.13 -6.39 4.57
N TYR A 55 -2.79 -5.14 4.89
CA TYR A 55 -3.41 -3.99 4.25
C TYR A 55 -3.08 -3.90 2.75
N THR A 56 -1.87 -4.28 2.34
CA THR A 56 -1.49 -4.38 0.93
C THR A 56 -2.38 -5.36 0.16
N ARG A 57 -2.68 -6.54 0.73
CA ARG A 57 -3.60 -7.51 0.10
C ARG A 57 -5.02 -6.97 -0.02
N ILE A 58 -5.50 -6.28 1.01
CA ILE A 58 -6.84 -5.65 0.99
C ILE A 58 -6.90 -4.61 -0.12
N HIS A 59 -5.90 -3.74 -0.20
CA HIS A 59 -5.81 -2.70 -1.21
C HIS A 59 -5.82 -3.28 -2.63
N PHE A 60 -4.94 -4.24 -2.91
CA PHE A 60 -4.91 -4.92 -4.22
C PHE A 60 -6.22 -5.61 -4.56
N ALA A 61 -6.88 -6.26 -3.59
CA ALA A 61 -8.17 -6.89 -3.83
C ALA A 61 -9.26 -5.87 -4.23
N VAL A 62 -9.22 -4.65 -3.68
CA VAL A 62 -10.12 -3.56 -4.09
C VAL A 62 -9.85 -3.15 -5.53
N GLU A 63 -8.60 -2.85 -5.88
CA GLU A 63 -8.23 -2.42 -7.22
C GLU A 63 -8.49 -3.50 -8.28
N GLU A 64 -8.09 -4.75 -8.01
CA GLU A 64 -8.34 -5.89 -8.88
C GLU A 64 -9.83 -6.16 -9.08
N SER A 65 -10.65 -5.89 -8.07
CA SER A 65 -12.10 -5.99 -8.20
C SER A 65 -12.65 -4.87 -9.10
N LEU A 66 -12.19 -3.63 -8.93
CA LEU A 66 -12.57 -2.51 -9.80
C LEU A 66 -12.13 -2.74 -11.24
N MET A 67 -10.88 -3.17 -11.45
CA MET A 67 -10.33 -3.49 -12.77
C MET A 67 -11.17 -4.57 -13.47
N ARG A 68 -11.56 -5.63 -12.78
CA ARG A 68 -12.42 -6.69 -13.36
C ARG A 68 -13.83 -6.21 -13.66
N ILE A 69 -14.48 -5.50 -12.74
CA ILE A 69 -15.85 -4.99 -12.89
C ILE A 69 -15.94 -4.03 -14.09
N LEU A 70 -14.91 -3.21 -14.27
CA LEU A 70 -14.86 -2.20 -15.32
C LEU A 70 -14.21 -2.72 -16.62
N HIS A 71 -13.80 -3.99 -16.66
CA HIS A 71 -13.12 -4.61 -17.81
C HIS A 71 -11.83 -3.87 -18.24
N TYR A 72 -11.03 -3.44 -17.27
CA TYR A 72 -9.76 -2.75 -17.52
C TYR A 72 -8.80 -3.62 -18.35
N PRO A 73 -8.36 -3.17 -19.54
CA PRO A 73 -7.61 -4.00 -20.48
C PRO A 73 -6.27 -4.52 -19.97
N GLU A 74 -5.60 -3.79 -19.07
CA GLU A 74 -4.28 -4.19 -18.55
C GLU A 74 -4.35 -4.94 -17.21
N TYR A 75 -5.53 -5.45 -16.82
CA TYR A 75 -5.74 -6.13 -15.54
C TYR A 75 -4.71 -7.23 -15.27
N GLU A 76 -4.49 -8.16 -16.20
CA GLU A 76 -3.58 -9.30 -15.98
C GLU A 76 -2.15 -8.83 -15.68
N ARG A 77 -1.65 -7.85 -16.44
CA ARG A 77 -0.33 -7.27 -16.22
C ARG A 77 -0.23 -6.58 -14.85
N HIS A 78 -1.26 -5.82 -14.48
CA HIS A 78 -1.30 -5.11 -13.21
C HIS A 78 -1.33 -6.09 -12.03
N LYS A 79 -2.15 -7.15 -12.15
CA LYS A 79 -2.22 -8.22 -11.15
C LYS A 79 -0.88 -8.96 -11.00
N GLU A 80 -0.15 -9.21 -12.09
CA GLU A 80 1.19 -9.81 -11.98
C GLU A 80 2.15 -8.94 -11.16
N GLU A 81 2.06 -7.61 -11.24
CA GLU A 81 2.87 -6.70 -10.42
C GLU A 81 2.50 -6.84 -8.93
N HIS A 82 1.20 -6.96 -8.61
CA HIS A 82 0.71 -7.23 -7.26
C HIS A 82 1.19 -8.57 -6.70
N ASP A 83 1.00 -9.65 -7.46
CA ASP A 83 1.35 -11.01 -7.04
C ASP A 83 2.85 -11.12 -6.71
N ARG A 84 3.71 -10.48 -7.53
CA ARG A 84 5.16 -10.42 -7.29
C ARG A 84 5.50 -9.71 -5.99
N LEU A 85 4.85 -8.59 -5.68
CA LEU A 85 5.09 -7.91 -4.40
C LEU A 85 4.65 -8.77 -3.22
N ILE A 86 3.47 -9.40 -3.30
CA ILE A 86 2.96 -10.27 -2.24
C ILE A 86 3.91 -11.45 -1.99
N GLU A 87 4.45 -12.06 -3.04
CA GLU A 87 5.46 -13.11 -2.93
C GLU A 87 6.72 -12.61 -2.21
N GLN A 88 7.22 -11.43 -2.59
CA GLN A 88 8.41 -10.82 -1.95
C GLN A 88 8.17 -10.48 -0.48
N LEU A 89 6.99 -9.95 -0.12
CA LEU A 89 6.59 -9.69 1.26
C LEU A 89 6.50 -10.99 2.08
N ASN A 90 5.92 -12.05 1.51
CA ASN A 90 5.82 -13.35 2.17
C ASN A 90 7.21 -13.97 2.40
N ALA A 91 8.10 -13.89 1.41
CA ALA A 91 9.48 -14.37 1.53
C ALA A 91 10.27 -13.59 2.59
N PHE A 92 10.05 -12.28 2.68
CA PHE A 92 10.66 -11.45 3.72
C PHE A 92 10.15 -11.82 5.11
N ARG A 93 8.83 -11.94 5.28
CA ARG A 93 8.21 -12.36 6.56
C ARG A 93 8.75 -13.72 7.01
N ALA A 94 8.84 -14.69 6.11
CA ALA A 94 9.40 -16.01 6.43
C ALA A 94 10.85 -15.94 6.92
N LYS A 95 11.67 -15.02 6.39
CA LYS A 95 13.05 -14.80 6.87
C LYS A 95 13.08 -14.18 8.27
N LEU A 96 12.18 -13.24 8.56
CA LEU A 96 12.06 -12.64 9.90
C LEU A 96 11.66 -13.69 10.95
N GLU A 97 10.62 -14.47 10.67
CA GLU A 97 10.13 -15.51 11.59
C GLU A 97 11.17 -16.60 11.84
N ALA A 98 12.02 -16.91 10.85
CA ALA A 98 13.11 -17.86 10.99
C ALA A 98 14.33 -17.30 11.76
N GLY A 99 14.31 -16.03 12.18
CA GLY A 99 15.47 -15.33 12.76
C GLY A 99 16.63 -15.14 11.79
N LYS A 100 16.39 -15.32 10.49
CA LYS A 100 17.38 -15.22 9.39
C LYS A 100 17.34 -13.87 8.68
N GLY A 101 16.55 -12.94 9.19
CA GLY A 101 16.38 -11.59 8.66
C GLY A 101 16.28 -10.58 9.78
N SER A 102 16.45 -9.32 9.42
CA SER A 102 16.14 -8.18 10.29
C SER A 102 15.37 -7.16 9.46
N MET A 103 14.59 -6.32 10.14
CA MET A 103 13.98 -5.18 9.47
C MET A 103 15.09 -4.20 9.11
N SER A 104 15.35 -4.06 7.81
CA SER A 104 16.49 -3.32 7.29
C SER A 104 16.05 -2.08 6.53
N PHE A 105 16.93 -1.07 6.49
CA PHE A 105 16.75 0.09 5.61
C PHE A 105 16.60 -0.31 4.14
N GLU A 106 17.23 -1.40 3.72
CA GLU A 106 17.11 -1.94 2.36
C GLU A 106 15.67 -2.36 2.04
N LEU A 107 15.01 -3.10 2.95
CA LEU A 107 13.61 -3.45 2.78
C LEU A 107 12.73 -2.20 2.72
N ALA A 108 12.88 -1.30 3.69
CA ALA A 108 12.06 -0.09 3.74
C ALA A 108 12.22 0.73 2.44
N HIS A 109 13.46 0.84 1.94
CA HIS A 109 13.76 1.50 0.68
C HIS A 109 13.14 0.77 -0.52
N PHE A 110 13.27 -0.55 -0.58
CA PHE A 110 12.63 -1.37 -1.61
C PHE A 110 11.12 -1.13 -1.67
N LEU A 111 10.43 -1.21 -0.53
CA LEU A 111 8.98 -1.00 -0.46
C LEU A 111 8.57 0.42 -0.82
N LYS A 112 9.35 1.42 -0.39
CA LYS A 112 9.14 2.82 -0.79
C LYS A 112 9.23 3.00 -2.30
N VAL A 113 10.29 2.47 -2.91
CA VAL A 113 10.51 2.58 -4.36
C VAL A 113 9.41 1.85 -5.10
N TRP A 114 9.06 0.64 -4.67
CA TRP A 114 7.99 -0.14 -5.27
C TRP A 114 6.66 0.62 -5.21
N LEU A 115 6.22 1.06 -4.02
CA LEU A 115 4.92 1.70 -3.83
C LEU A 115 4.82 2.99 -4.64
N THR A 116 5.82 3.88 -4.52
CA THR A 116 5.78 5.17 -5.22
C THR A 116 5.79 5.01 -6.73
N ARG A 117 6.58 4.08 -7.25
CA ARG A 117 6.62 3.77 -8.68
C ARG A 117 5.33 3.12 -9.17
N HIS A 118 4.80 2.15 -8.43
CA HIS A 118 3.58 1.45 -8.79
C HIS A 118 2.39 2.41 -8.83
N ILE A 119 2.25 3.31 -7.85
CA ILE A 119 1.22 4.34 -7.89
C ILE A 119 1.38 5.27 -9.10
N MET A 120 2.60 5.79 -9.31
CA MET A 120 2.85 6.81 -10.33
C MET A 120 2.78 6.27 -11.76
N GLU A 121 3.27 5.06 -11.98
CA GLU A 121 3.37 4.46 -13.31
C GLU A 121 2.22 3.49 -13.58
N GLY A 122 1.77 2.76 -12.56
CA GLY A 122 0.74 1.72 -12.60
C GLY A 122 -0.66 2.26 -12.40
N ASP A 123 -0.95 2.69 -11.18
CA ASP A 123 -2.30 3.00 -10.69
C ASP A 123 -2.90 4.19 -11.42
N LYS A 124 -2.07 5.21 -11.69
CA LYS A 124 -2.47 6.37 -12.49
C LYS A 124 -3.01 6.02 -13.88
N ARG A 125 -2.62 4.88 -14.47
CA ARG A 125 -3.09 4.49 -15.81
C ARG A 125 -4.54 4.04 -15.81
N TYR A 126 -5.01 3.38 -14.75
CA TYR A 126 -6.42 2.97 -14.69
C TYR A 126 -7.34 4.16 -14.40
N SER A 127 -6.80 5.28 -13.88
CA SER A 127 -7.63 6.38 -13.37
C SER A 127 -8.51 6.99 -14.45
N SER A 128 -7.93 7.35 -15.60
CA SER A 128 -8.70 7.91 -16.73
C SER A 128 -9.74 6.90 -17.23
N TYR A 129 -9.37 5.63 -17.32
CA TYR A 129 -10.27 4.56 -17.74
C TYR A 129 -11.46 4.42 -16.80
N PHE A 130 -11.24 4.41 -15.48
CA PHE A 130 -12.32 4.32 -14.49
C PHE A 130 -13.28 5.51 -14.56
N LEU A 131 -12.75 6.73 -14.75
CA LEU A 131 -13.57 7.94 -14.89
C LEU A 131 -14.42 7.90 -16.16
N GLU A 132 -13.88 7.41 -17.27
CA GLU A 132 -14.63 7.20 -18.53
C GLU A 132 -15.74 6.16 -18.37
N GLN A 133 -15.56 5.14 -17.52
CA GLN A 133 -16.59 4.16 -17.17
C GLN A 133 -17.61 4.67 -16.13
N GLY A 134 -17.54 5.95 -15.73
CA GLY A 134 -18.52 6.59 -14.85
C GLY A 134 -18.26 6.45 -13.35
N ILE A 135 -17.05 6.01 -12.94
CA ILE A 135 -16.62 6.15 -11.54
C ILE A 135 -16.55 7.63 -11.19
N ARG A 136 -17.13 7.99 -10.06
CA ARG A 136 -17.06 9.37 -9.54
C ARG A 136 -15.82 9.51 -8.67
N PRO A 137 -14.99 10.55 -8.89
CA PRO A 137 -13.83 10.85 -8.05
C PRO A 137 -14.19 10.99 -6.58
N GLU A 138 -15.33 11.64 -6.31
CA GLU A 138 -15.80 12.00 -4.98
C GLU A 138 -16.72 10.93 -4.39
N LEU A 139 -16.53 10.67 -3.10
CA LEU A 139 -17.38 9.74 -2.38
C LEU A 139 -18.69 10.41 -1.94
N SER A 140 -19.83 9.78 -2.25
CA SER A 140 -21.14 10.22 -1.74
C SER A 140 -21.30 10.05 -0.22
N LYS A 141 -20.41 9.28 0.42
CA LYS A 141 -20.33 9.02 1.86
C LYS A 141 -18.86 8.98 2.28
N LYS A 142 -18.54 9.38 3.53
CA LYS A 142 -17.16 9.34 4.05
C LYS A 142 -16.46 7.98 3.78
N SER A 143 -15.22 8.04 3.28
CA SER A 143 -14.38 6.86 3.00
C SER A 143 -14.40 5.86 4.15
N TRP A 144 -14.61 4.60 3.82
CA TRP A 144 -14.66 3.53 4.83
C TRP A 144 -13.27 3.26 5.40
N VAL A 145 -12.23 3.42 4.58
CA VAL A 145 -10.82 3.33 5.00
C VAL A 145 -10.52 4.34 6.09
N GLN A 146 -10.92 5.59 5.93
CA GLN A 146 -10.71 6.62 6.96
C GLN A 146 -11.40 6.25 8.28
N LYS A 147 -12.61 5.69 8.23
CA LYS A 147 -13.35 5.27 9.43
C LYS A 147 -12.68 4.10 10.15
N LEU A 148 -12.25 3.09 9.41
CA LEU A 148 -11.60 1.92 9.99
C LEU A 148 -10.18 2.26 10.48
N TRP A 149 -9.39 2.98 9.70
CA TRP A 149 -8.01 3.33 10.06
C TRP A 149 -7.91 4.21 11.31
N HIS A 150 -8.81 5.19 11.46
CA HIS A 150 -8.90 5.98 12.70
C HIS A 150 -9.29 5.14 13.93
N SER A 151 -9.91 3.97 13.73
CA SER A 151 -10.23 3.02 14.81
C SER A 151 -9.05 2.10 15.13
N PHE A 152 -8.18 1.80 14.17
CA PHE A 152 -6.98 0.97 14.37
C PHE A 152 -5.76 1.75 14.88
N GLY A 153 -5.68 3.06 14.62
CA GLY A 153 -4.59 3.95 15.07
C GLY A 153 -4.70 4.45 16.53
N ARG A 154 -5.61 3.89 17.33
CA ARG A 154 -5.73 4.13 18.78
C ARG A 154 -5.69 2.79 19.52
N GLY A 155 -4.50 2.21 19.62
CA GLY A 155 -4.22 0.99 20.38
C GLY A 155 -2.78 0.96 20.80
#